data_AF-A0A0D7DVA6-F1
#
_entry.id   AF-A0A0D7DVA6-F1
#
_cell.length_a   1.000
_cell.length_b   1.000
_cell.length_c   1.000
_cell.angle_alpha   90.00
_cell.angle_beta   90.00
_cell.angle_gamma   90.00
#
_symmetry.space_group_name_H-M   'P 1'
#
loop_
_entity.id
_entity.type
_entity.pdbx_description
1 polymer ?
#
loop_
_entity_poly.entity_id
_entity_poly.type
_entity_poly.pdbx_seq_one_letter_code
_entity_poly.pdbx_strand_id
1 'polypeptide(L)'
;MSVRKHTWTTKSGEERSAYLVQYSTAELDKRGKRKRHVKFFDKKKDAQAYEAQVRVDVGKGEHVPTSKSITVDKAGAHWIDSCADLERTTRDGYEQHLRDHINPYMGGLKLSVLTVAIVRDWQDKLRKGVPAPGQTEAAPRKPNMVKRVTGSLGALLADAQERGHVGQNVVRSLRANRKRGKERKAERRAKGKLRVG
;
A
#
# COMPACT_ATOMS: atom_id res chain seq x y z
N MET A 1 -7.41 -15.02 -18.08
CA MET A 1 -6.68 -15.30 -16.82
C MET A 1 -7.13 -16.69 -16.38
N SER A 2 -6.23 -17.59 -15.93
CA SER A 2 -6.64 -18.88 -15.36
C SER A 2 -5.64 -19.43 -14.36
N VAL A 3 -6.15 -20.18 -13.37
CA VAL A 3 -5.34 -20.96 -12.42
C VAL A 3 -5.04 -22.32 -13.03
N ARG A 4 -3.77 -22.73 -13.06
CA ARG A 4 -3.33 -24.03 -13.60
C ARG A 4 -2.44 -24.75 -12.59
N LYS A 5 -2.49 -26.08 -12.55
CA LYS A 5 -1.51 -26.86 -11.79
C LYS A 5 -0.22 -26.97 -12.63
N HIS A 6 0.92 -26.69 -12.01
CA HIS A 6 2.23 -26.84 -12.60
C HIS A 6 3.01 -27.87 -11.80
N THR A 7 3.52 -28.90 -12.49
CA THR A 7 4.36 -29.95 -11.92
C THR A 7 5.75 -29.85 -12.50
N TRP A 8 6.78 -30.06 -11.67
CA TRP A 8 8.17 -30.12 -12.12
C TRP A 8 8.96 -31.10 -11.25
N THR A 9 9.99 -31.70 -11.84
CA THR A 9 10.92 -32.59 -11.14
C THR A 9 12.11 -31.76 -10.65
N THR A 10 12.47 -31.92 -9.38
CA THR A 10 13.67 -31.29 -8.82
C THR A 10 14.93 -31.97 -9.35
N LYS A 11 16.10 -31.33 -9.17
CA LYS A 11 17.40 -31.98 -9.47
C LYS A 11 17.63 -33.27 -8.67
N SER A 12 16.91 -33.47 -7.56
CA SER A 12 16.95 -34.69 -6.75
C SER A 12 15.96 -35.78 -7.19
N GLY A 13 15.18 -35.55 -8.26
CA GLY A 13 14.19 -36.51 -8.75
C GLY A 13 12.82 -36.44 -8.06
N GLU A 14 12.62 -35.54 -7.08
CA GLU A 14 11.32 -35.37 -6.43
C GLU A 14 10.35 -34.62 -7.33
N GLU A 15 9.14 -35.16 -7.51
CA GLU A 15 8.05 -34.42 -8.15
C GLU A 15 7.47 -33.38 -7.18
N ARG A 16 7.46 -32.12 -7.60
CA ARG A 16 6.79 -31.03 -6.89
C ARG A 16 5.67 -30.47 -7.73
N SER A 17 4.65 -29.93 -7.06
CA SER A 17 3.54 -29.28 -7.72
C SER A 17 3.17 -27.97 -7.03
N ALA A 18 2.80 -26.97 -7.83
CA ALA A 18 2.26 -25.69 -7.37
C ALA A 18 1.11 -25.24 -8.28
N TYR A 19 0.28 -24.37 -7.77
CA TYR A 19 -0.76 -23.68 -8.52
C TYR A 19 -0.22 -22.37 -9.06
N LEU A 20 -0.28 -22.23 -10.38
CA LEU A 20 0.16 -21.09 -11.17
C LEU A 20 -1.03 -20.18 -11.48
N VAL A 21 -0.90 -18.89 -11.20
CA VAL A 21 -1.76 -17.84 -11.75
C VAL A 21 -0.98 -17.03 -12.76
N GLN A 22 -1.51 -16.97 -13.97
CA GLN A 22 -0.90 -16.22 -15.07
C GLN A 22 -1.86 -15.18 -15.62
N TYR A 23 -1.36 -13.96 -15.79
CA TYR A 23 -2.12 -12.86 -16.33
C TYR A 23 -1.28 -11.88 -17.14
N SER A 24 -1.94 -11.07 -17.97
CA SER A 24 -1.30 -10.00 -18.73
C SER A 24 -1.88 -8.66 -18.29
N THR A 25 -1.02 -7.66 -18.17
CA THR A 25 -1.42 -6.27 -17.90
C THR A 25 -1.48 -5.47 -19.22
N ALA A 26 -2.11 -4.30 -19.20
CA ALA A 26 -2.17 -3.41 -20.38
C ALA A 26 -0.78 -2.87 -20.80
N GLU A 27 0.19 -2.87 -19.88
CA GLU A 27 1.58 -2.53 -20.14
C GLU A 27 2.21 -3.40 -21.24
N LEU A 28 2.99 -2.78 -22.11
CA LEU A 28 3.77 -3.45 -23.15
C LEU A 28 5.20 -3.75 -22.66
N ASP A 29 5.75 -4.89 -23.05
CA ASP A 29 7.15 -5.23 -22.89
C ASP A 29 8.02 -4.49 -23.93
N LYS A 30 9.35 -4.68 -23.86
CA LYS A 30 10.30 -4.09 -24.82
C LYS A 30 10.03 -4.48 -26.29
N ARG A 31 9.18 -5.48 -26.52
CA ARG A 31 8.79 -6.01 -27.83
C ARG A 31 7.37 -5.60 -28.21
N GLY A 32 6.75 -4.66 -27.49
CA GLY A 32 5.41 -4.17 -27.77
C GLY A 32 4.28 -5.15 -27.42
N LYS A 33 4.55 -6.22 -26.67
CA LYS A 33 3.53 -7.22 -26.28
C LYS A 33 3.08 -7.00 -24.85
N ARG A 34 1.81 -7.33 -24.54
CA ARG A 34 1.30 -7.23 -23.16
C ARG A 34 2.17 -8.03 -22.19
N LYS A 35 2.67 -7.35 -21.16
CA LYS A 35 3.55 -7.92 -20.15
C LYS A 35 2.82 -9.00 -19.37
N ARG A 36 3.43 -10.19 -19.32
CA ARG A 36 2.91 -11.38 -18.64
C ARG A 36 3.49 -11.49 -17.25
N HIS A 37 2.63 -11.70 -16.26
CA HIS A 37 2.98 -11.92 -14.87
C HIS A 37 2.59 -13.33 -14.46
N VAL A 38 3.43 -13.92 -13.62
CA VAL A 38 3.29 -15.30 -13.14
C VAL A 38 3.51 -15.30 -11.63
N LYS A 39 2.60 -15.95 -10.89
CA LYS A 39 2.76 -16.18 -9.45
C LYS A 39 2.36 -17.62 -9.11
N PHE A 40 3.16 -18.26 -8.27
CA PHE A 40 2.95 -19.62 -7.79
C PHE A 40 2.38 -19.62 -6.36
N PHE A 41 1.59 -20.64 -6.05
CA PHE A 41 0.94 -20.87 -4.76
C PHE A 41 0.95 -22.37 -4.44
N ASP A 42 1.10 -22.72 -3.17
CA ASP A 42 1.05 -24.13 -2.76
C ASP A 42 -0.38 -24.68 -2.77
N LYS A 43 -1.37 -23.83 -2.46
CA LYS A 43 -2.78 -24.19 -2.35
C LYS A 43 -3.61 -23.62 -3.50
N LYS A 44 -4.51 -24.46 -4.05
CA LYS A 44 -5.44 -24.07 -5.13
C LYS A 44 -6.34 -22.91 -4.72
N LYS A 45 -6.83 -22.93 -3.47
CA LYS A 45 -7.73 -21.91 -2.92
C LYS A 45 -7.07 -20.53 -2.91
N ASP A 46 -5.81 -20.46 -2.52
CA ASP A 46 -5.05 -19.20 -2.47
C ASP A 46 -4.81 -18.66 -3.88
N ALA A 47 -4.50 -19.54 -4.84
CA ALA A 47 -4.37 -19.19 -6.24
C ALA A 47 -5.68 -18.65 -6.83
N GLN A 48 -6.83 -19.27 -6.50
CA GLN A 48 -8.15 -18.81 -6.96
C GLN A 48 -8.53 -17.45 -6.34
N ALA A 49 -8.29 -17.27 -5.04
CA ALA A 49 -8.52 -15.98 -4.39
C ALA A 49 -7.66 -14.87 -5.01
N TYR A 50 -6.39 -15.16 -5.30
CA TYR A 50 -5.50 -14.23 -5.98
C TYR A 50 -5.95 -13.94 -7.42
N GLU A 51 -6.37 -14.94 -8.19
CA GLU A 51 -6.87 -14.74 -9.56
C GLU A 51 -8.11 -13.83 -9.59
N ALA A 52 -9.07 -14.06 -8.70
CA ALA A 52 -10.26 -13.23 -8.60
C ALA A 52 -9.92 -11.77 -8.26
N GLN A 53 -9.00 -11.57 -7.30
CA GLN A 53 -8.54 -10.24 -6.90
C GLN A 53 -7.84 -9.53 -8.07
N VAL A 54 -6.85 -10.17 -8.69
CA VAL A 54 -6.09 -9.59 -9.81
C VAL A 54 -6.99 -9.29 -11.01
N ARG A 55 -7.99 -10.12 -11.28
CA ARG A 55 -8.94 -9.88 -12.36
C ARG A 55 -9.71 -8.57 -12.18
N VAL A 56 -10.16 -8.29 -10.95
CA VAL A 56 -10.82 -7.03 -10.61
C VAL A 56 -9.85 -5.86 -10.71
N ASP A 57 -8.65 -6.00 -10.14
CA ASP A 57 -7.66 -4.91 -10.07
C ASP A 57 -7.12 -4.54 -11.46
N VAL A 58 -6.89 -5.53 -12.33
CA VAL A 58 -6.50 -5.31 -13.74
C VAL A 58 -7.64 -4.68 -14.52
N GLY A 59 -8.89 -5.11 -14.29
CA GLY A 59 -10.07 -4.52 -14.93
C GLY A 59 -10.29 -3.05 -14.58
N LYS A 60 -9.90 -2.64 -13.37
CA LYS A 60 -9.95 -1.25 -12.90
C LYS A 60 -8.74 -0.40 -13.27
N GLY A 61 -7.69 -1.00 -13.83
CA GLY A 61 -6.39 -0.33 -14.03
C GLY A 61 -5.63 -0.03 -12.73
N GLU A 62 -6.09 -0.56 -11.59
CA GLU A 62 -5.52 -0.35 -10.26
C GLU A 62 -4.42 -1.37 -9.92
N HIS A 63 -4.23 -2.41 -10.74
CA HIS A 63 -3.20 -3.42 -10.47
C HIS A 63 -1.81 -2.92 -10.85
N VAL A 64 -1.00 -2.58 -9.85
CA VAL A 64 0.45 -2.36 -10.03
C VAL A 64 1.21 -3.62 -9.61
N PRO A 65 1.87 -4.33 -10.54
CA PRO A 65 2.69 -5.48 -10.20
C PRO A 65 3.79 -5.14 -9.20
N THR A 66 4.10 -6.07 -8.29
CA THR A 66 5.17 -5.91 -7.29
C THR A 66 6.55 -5.70 -7.92
N SER A 67 6.74 -6.04 -9.20
CA SER A 67 7.96 -5.75 -9.97
C SER A 67 8.11 -4.29 -10.36
N LYS A 68 6.99 -3.54 -10.45
CA LYS A 68 6.97 -2.10 -10.71
C LYS A 68 6.88 -1.24 -9.46
N SER A 69 6.36 -1.83 -8.38
CA SER A 69 6.24 -1.13 -7.12
C SER A 69 7.61 -0.94 -6.49
N ILE A 70 7.99 0.34 -6.33
CA ILE A 70 9.17 0.74 -5.59
C ILE A 70 8.91 0.69 -4.09
N THR A 71 9.97 0.83 -3.29
CA THR A 71 9.86 0.92 -1.84
C THR A 71 9.34 2.28 -1.41
N VAL A 72 8.79 2.37 -0.19
CA VAL A 72 8.35 3.64 0.41
C VAL A 72 9.49 4.65 0.45
N ASP A 73 10.70 4.20 0.79
CA ASP A 73 11.88 5.05 0.85
C ASP A 73 12.20 5.68 -0.52
N LYS A 74 12.27 4.85 -1.58
CA LYS A 74 12.52 5.34 -2.94
C LYS A 74 11.42 6.27 -3.45
N ALA A 75 10.16 5.95 -3.12
CA ALA A 75 9.03 6.81 -3.46
C ALA A 75 9.10 8.15 -2.70
N GLY A 76 9.56 8.13 -1.44
CA GLY A 76 9.80 9.33 -0.65
C GLY A 76 10.84 10.24 -1.28
N ALA A 77 11.97 9.68 -1.73
CA ALA A 77 12.99 10.45 -2.44
C ALA A 77 12.44 11.12 -3.71
N HIS A 78 11.75 10.36 -4.57
CA HIS A 78 11.14 10.91 -5.80
C HIS A 78 10.10 12.01 -5.52
N TRP A 79 9.34 11.86 -4.44
CA TRP A 79 8.37 12.85 -4.02
C TRP A 79 9.04 14.13 -3.50
N ILE A 80 10.09 14.02 -2.69
CA ILE A 80 10.87 15.20 -2.25
C ILE A 80 11.50 15.91 -3.45
N ASP A 81 12.05 15.17 -4.42
CA ASP A 81 12.60 15.76 -5.64
C ASP A 81 11.54 16.54 -6.44
N SER A 82 10.28 16.07 -6.46
CA SER A 82 9.17 16.79 -7.08
C SER A 82 8.69 18.02 -6.31
N CYS A 83 9.09 18.15 -5.05
CA CYS A 83 8.80 19.31 -4.21
C CYS A 83 9.86 20.41 -4.33
N ALA A 84 10.67 20.42 -5.41
CA ALA A 84 11.73 21.40 -5.63
C ALA A 84 11.24 22.86 -5.62
N ASP A 85 10.01 23.11 -6.08
CA ASP A 85 9.42 24.45 -6.18
C ASP A 85 8.74 24.92 -4.87
N LEU A 86 8.73 24.09 -3.81
CA LEU A 86 8.15 24.47 -2.53
C LEU A 86 9.10 25.32 -1.69
N GLU A 87 8.53 26.10 -0.77
CA GLU A 87 9.31 26.81 0.25
C GLU A 87 10.22 25.84 1.01
N ARG A 88 11.49 26.22 1.18
CA ARG A 88 12.53 25.39 1.81
C ARG A 88 12.08 24.80 3.15
N THR A 89 11.42 25.58 4.00
CA THR A 89 10.91 25.14 5.31
C THR A 89 9.87 24.02 5.20
N THR A 90 9.04 24.06 4.16
CA THR A 90 8.03 23.03 3.89
C THR A 90 8.70 21.74 3.42
N ARG A 91 9.69 21.85 2.52
CA ARG A 91 10.50 20.73 2.06
C ARG A 91 11.27 20.08 3.22
N ASP A 92 11.96 20.88 4.03
CA ASP A 92 12.69 20.42 5.22
C ASP A 92 11.77 19.65 6.17
N GLY A 93 10.53 20.13 6.36
CA GLY A 93 9.52 19.43 7.16
C GLY A 93 9.08 18.09 6.57
N TYR A 94 8.97 17.97 5.24
CA TYR A 94 8.65 16.70 4.59
C TYR A 94 9.81 15.71 4.65
N GLU A 95 11.04 16.17 4.42
CA GLU A 95 12.25 15.36 4.58
C GLU A 95 12.37 14.84 6.02
N GLN A 96 12.11 15.70 7.02
CA GLN A 96 12.08 15.31 8.42
C GLN A 96 11.02 14.23 8.70
N HIS A 97 9.80 14.40 8.18
CA HIS A 97 8.74 13.39 8.33
C HIS A 97 9.15 12.04 7.73
N LEU A 98 9.82 12.04 6.57
CA LEU A 98 10.30 10.81 5.93
C LEU A 98 11.38 10.14 6.78
N ARG A 99 12.42 10.88 7.13
CA ARG A 99 13.59 10.39 7.86
C ARG A 99 13.23 9.87 9.25
N ASP A 100 12.42 10.62 10.01
CA ASP A 100 12.27 10.37 11.45
C ASP A 100 11.04 9.50 11.77
N HIS A 101 10.07 9.39 10.86
CA HIS A 101 8.77 8.81 11.17
C HIS A 101 8.22 7.81 10.15
N ILE A 102 8.61 7.89 8.86
CA ILE A 102 8.08 6.99 7.82
C ILE A 102 9.11 5.91 7.48
N ASN A 103 10.30 6.30 7.04
CA ASN A 103 11.34 5.39 6.55
C ASN A 103 11.80 4.37 7.60
N PRO A 104 12.00 4.73 8.89
CA PRO A 104 12.42 3.75 9.89
C PRO A 104 11.45 2.56 10.01
N TYR A 105 10.14 2.78 9.81
CA TYR A 105 9.11 1.77 10.01
C TYR A 105 8.69 1.06 8.72
N MET A 106 8.61 1.80 7.62
CA MET A 106 7.98 1.34 6.38
C MET A 106 8.87 1.50 5.15
N GLY A 107 10.06 2.09 5.29
CA GLY A 107 10.95 2.44 4.18
C GLY A 107 11.26 1.27 3.25
N GLY A 108 11.47 0.07 3.80
CA GLY A 108 11.75 -1.15 3.04
C GLY A 108 10.52 -1.83 2.41
N LEU A 109 9.30 -1.41 2.76
CA LEU A 109 8.08 -2.00 2.20
C LEU A 109 7.85 -1.48 0.79
N LYS A 110 7.38 -2.35 -0.10
CA LYS A 110 6.90 -1.95 -1.44
C LYS A 110 5.54 -1.27 -1.34
N LEU A 111 5.29 -0.24 -2.14
CA LEU A 111 4.01 0.47 -2.14
C LEU A 111 2.81 -0.45 -2.43
N SER A 112 2.97 -1.48 -3.25
CA SER A 112 1.93 -2.46 -3.58
C SER A 112 1.52 -3.34 -2.41
N VAL A 113 2.37 -3.42 -1.37
CA VAL A 113 2.09 -4.20 -0.15
C VAL A 113 1.45 -3.32 0.92
N LEU A 114 1.54 -1.99 0.80
CA LEU A 114 0.92 -1.10 1.76
C LEU A 114 -0.60 -1.29 1.76
N THR A 115 -1.13 -1.57 2.94
CA THR A 115 -2.56 -1.69 3.19
C THR A 115 -3.01 -0.70 4.26
N VAL A 116 -4.33 -0.51 4.35
CA VAL A 116 -4.94 0.28 5.42
C VAL A 116 -4.56 -0.26 6.80
N ALA A 117 -4.44 -1.58 6.95
CA ALA A 117 -4.04 -2.22 8.21
C ALA A 117 -2.60 -1.87 8.61
N ILE A 118 -1.65 -1.91 7.65
CA ILE A 118 -0.25 -1.54 7.90
C ILE A 118 -0.15 -0.07 8.31
N VAL A 119 -0.86 0.82 7.61
CA VAL A 119 -0.87 2.25 7.97
C VAL A 119 -1.46 2.49 9.37
N ARG A 120 -2.45 1.69 9.78
CA ARG A 120 -3.04 1.77 11.13
C ARG A 120 -2.07 1.31 12.21
N ASP A 121 -1.45 0.16 12.01
CA ASP A 121 -0.44 -0.38 12.91
C ASP A 121 0.73 0.62 13.07
N TRP A 122 1.21 1.19 11.97
CA TRP A 122 2.24 2.23 12.00
C TRP A 122 1.79 3.47 12.80
N GLN A 123 0.56 3.95 12.61
CA GLN A 123 0.03 5.07 13.41
C GLN A 123 0.00 4.75 14.91
N ASP A 124 -0.31 3.52 15.29
CA ASP A 124 -0.37 3.09 16.67
C ASP A 124 1.03 2.94 17.28
N LYS A 125 1.99 2.40 16.51
CA LYS A 125 3.42 2.37 16.86
C LYS A 125 3.96 3.77 17.16
N LEU A 126 3.67 4.75 16.30
CA LEU A 126 4.08 6.13 16.53
C LEU A 126 3.46 6.72 17.81
N ARG A 127 2.16 6.47 18.07
CA ARG A 127 1.50 6.97 19.29
C ARG A 127 2.05 6.33 20.56
N LYS A 128 2.42 5.05 20.51
CA LYS A 128 2.94 4.30 21.66
C LYS A 128 4.44 4.49 21.88
N GLY A 129 5.15 5.07 20.92
CA GLY A 129 6.62 5.17 20.99
C GLY A 129 7.28 3.80 20.79
N VAL A 130 6.70 2.93 19.97
CA VAL A 130 7.34 1.64 19.67
C VAL A 130 8.59 1.91 18.82
N PRO A 131 9.78 1.43 19.21
CA PRO A 131 11.00 1.60 18.42
C PRO A 131 10.84 1.01 17.01
N ALA A 132 11.43 1.68 16.02
CA ALA A 132 11.52 1.13 14.69
C ALA A 132 12.48 -0.07 14.67
N PRO A 133 12.38 -0.99 13.68
CA PRO A 133 13.39 -2.04 13.49
C PRO A 133 14.81 -1.46 13.47
N GLY A 134 15.69 -1.99 14.34
CA GLY A 134 17.06 -1.49 14.48
C GLY A 134 17.24 -0.27 15.39
N GLN A 135 16.17 0.22 16.04
CA GLN A 135 16.26 1.27 17.06
C GLN A 135 16.01 0.70 18.46
N THR A 136 16.78 1.18 19.44
CA THR A 136 16.66 0.76 20.84
C THR A 136 15.51 1.48 21.54
N GLU A 137 15.30 2.76 21.22
CA GLU A 137 14.34 3.63 21.91
C GLU A 137 13.54 4.49 20.94
N ALA A 138 12.32 4.85 21.34
CA ALA A 138 11.47 5.78 20.61
C ALA A 138 10.49 6.47 21.55
N ALA A 139 10.42 7.80 21.48
CA ALA A 139 9.43 8.55 22.26
C ALA A 139 8.01 8.45 21.63
N PRO A 140 6.93 8.43 22.43
CA PRO A 140 5.57 8.60 21.93
C PRO A 140 5.37 9.89 21.13
N ARG A 141 4.75 9.82 19.95
CA ARG A 141 4.45 10.99 19.13
C ARG A 141 3.09 11.57 19.49
N LYS A 142 3.03 12.89 19.66
CA LYS A 142 1.77 13.63 19.90
C LYS A 142 0.76 13.36 18.77
N PRO A 143 -0.55 13.35 19.06
CA PRO A 143 -1.59 13.10 18.05
C PRO A 143 -1.50 14.00 16.81
N ASN A 144 -1.11 15.27 16.99
CA ASN A 144 -0.92 16.20 15.88
C ASN A 144 0.23 15.79 14.96
N MET A 145 1.36 15.33 15.50
CA MET A 145 2.48 14.83 14.70
C MET A 145 2.09 13.61 13.89
N VAL A 146 1.41 12.63 14.50
CA VAL A 146 0.92 11.44 13.79
C VAL A 146 -0.02 11.84 12.63
N LYS A 147 -0.87 12.86 12.83
CA LYS A 147 -1.74 13.40 11.78
C LYS A 147 -0.94 14.05 10.64
N ARG A 148 0.07 14.88 10.95
CA ARG A 148 0.92 15.55 9.95
C ARG A 148 1.70 14.54 9.11
N VAL A 149 2.38 13.59 9.76
CA VAL A 149 3.16 12.55 9.07
C VAL A 149 2.28 11.63 8.24
N THR A 150 1.07 11.29 8.73
CA THR A 150 0.08 10.57 7.90
C THR A 150 -0.32 11.39 6.67
N GLY A 151 -0.39 12.72 6.79
CA GLY A 151 -0.61 13.62 5.66
C GLY A 151 0.51 13.54 4.63
N SER A 152 1.77 13.63 5.06
CA SER A 152 2.94 13.49 4.18
C SER A 152 3.00 12.12 3.49
N LEU A 153 2.71 11.02 4.21
CA LEU A 153 2.57 9.70 3.58
C LEU A 153 1.47 9.69 2.50
N GLY A 154 0.36 10.39 2.75
CA GLY A 154 -0.70 10.55 1.77
C GLY A 154 -0.29 11.36 0.54
N ALA A 155 0.56 12.38 0.70
CA ALA A 155 1.09 13.16 -0.41
C ALA A 155 2.08 12.34 -1.25
N LEU A 156 3.03 11.65 -0.60
CA LEU A 156 3.94 10.69 -1.23
C LEU A 156 3.17 9.65 -2.06
N LEU A 157 2.13 9.04 -1.48
CA LEU A 157 1.33 8.04 -2.19
C LEU A 157 0.51 8.62 -3.35
N ALA A 158 0.23 9.93 -3.35
CA ALA A 158 -0.43 10.58 -4.48
C ALA A 158 0.55 10.76 -5.65
N ASP A 159 1.75 11.31 -5.40
CA ASP A 159 2.82 11.41 -6.40
C ASP A 159 3.18 10.02 -6.96
N ALA A 160 3.34 9.02 -6.09
CA ALA A 160 3.62 7.65 -6.53
C ALA A 160 2.48 7.02 -7.34
N GLN A 161 1.23 7.43 -7.12
CA GLN A 161 0.09 6.97 -7.91
C GLN A 161 0.09 7.63 -9.29
N GLU A 162 0.37 8.93 -9.37
CA GLU A 162 0.51 9.67 -10.64
C GLU A 162 1.65 9.10 -11.51
N ARG A 163 2.73 8.63 -10.88
CA ARG A 163 3.85 7.94 -11.54
C ARG A 163 3.59 6.46 -11.83
N GLY A 164 2.45 5.91 -11.44
CA GLY A 164 2.08 4.51 -11.69
C GLY A 164 2.84 3.47 -10.84
N HIS A 165 3.42 3.87 -9.71
CA HIS A 165 4.11 2.97 -8.77
C HIS A 165 3.18 2.32 -7.74
N VAL A 166 1.96 2.85 -7.58
CA VAL A 166 0.90 2.29 -6.74
C VAL A 166 -0.45 2.52 -7.40
N GLY A 167 -1.35 1.54 -7.30
CA GLY A 167 -2.68 1.63 -7.92
C GLY A 167 -3.66 2.51 -7.17
N GLN A 168 -3.49 2.61 -5.84
CA GLN A 168 -4.39 3.36 -4.98
C GLN A 168 -3.66 3.97 -3.79
N ASN A 169 -3.97 5.23 -3.50
CA ASN A 169 -3.56 5.89 -2.28
C ASN A 169 -4.35 5.38 -1.05
N VAL A 170 -3.73 4.45 -0.32
CA VAL A 170 -4.34 3.82 0.88
C VAL A 170 -4.68 4.82 1.99
N VAL A 171 -3.96 5.93 2.10
CA VAL A 171 -4.24 6.99 3.10
C VAL A 171 -5.52 7.74 2.73
N ARG A 172 -5.73 8.06 1.45
CA ARG A 172 -6.97 8.68 0.98
C ARG A 172 -8.17 7.74 1.20
N SER A 173 -8.03 6.45 0.91
CA SER A 173 -9.07 5.45 1.15
C SER A 173 -9.44 5.33 2.64
N LEU A 174 -8.45 5.38 3.53
CA LEU A 174 -8.64 5.39 4.98
C LEU A 174 -9.46 6.61 5.46
N ARG A 175 -9.20 7.81 4.88
CA ARG A 175 -9.97 9.02 5.19
C ARG A 175 -11.40 8.96 4.66
N ALA A 176 -11.58 8.49 3.42
CA ALA A 176 -12.90 8.33 2.80
C ALA A 176 -13.78 7.34 3.59
N ASN A 177 -13.23 6.21 4.03
CA ASN A 177 -13.95 5.23 4.86
C ASN A 177 -14.39 5.83 6.21
N ARG A 178 -13.52 6.62 6.84
CA ARG A 178 -13.86 7.29 8.11
C ARG A 178 -14.96 8.35 7.92
N LYS A 179 -14.94 9.11 6.82
CA LYS A 179 -15.99 10.10 6.51
C LYS A 179 -17.34 9.42 6.36
N ARG A 180 -17.43 8.38 5.52
CA ARG A 180 -18.65 7.58 5.31
C ARG A 180 -19.19 6.97 6.61
N GLY A 181 -18.30 6.48 7.50
CA GLY A 181 -18.70 5.97 8.81
C GLY A 181 -19.30 7.04 9.73
N LYS A 182 -18.77 8.27 9.71
CA LYS A 182 -19.32 9.39 10.48
C LYS A 182 -20.69 9.82 9.95
N GLU A 183 -20.83 9.93 8.63
CA GLU A 183 -22.10 10.26 7.96
C GLU A 183 -23.19 9.24 8.32
N ARG A 184 -22.90 7.93 8.19
CA ARG A 184 -23.82 6.86 8.62
C ARG A 184 -24.21 6.96 10.10
N LYS A 185 -23.27 7.33 10.99
CA LYS A 185 -23.57 7.50 12.42
C LYS A 185 -24.45 8.72 12.67
N ALA A 186 -24.19 9.83 11.97
CA ALA A 186 -25.02 11.04 12.04
C ALA A 186 -26.43 10.78 11.53
N GLU A 187 -26.55 10.08 10.40
CA GLU A 187 -27.82 9.65 9.82
C GLU A 187 -28.61 8.73 10.77
N ARG A 188 -27.96 7.75 11.40
CA ARG A 188 -28.59 6.89 12.43
C ARG A 188 -29.07 7.68 13.64
N ARG A 189 -28.34 8.72 14.06
CA ARG A 189 -28.77 9.62 15.15
C ARG A 189 -29.96 10.48 14.74
N ALA A 190 -29.96 11.02 13.52
CA ALA A 190 -31.07 11.81 12.99
C ALA A 190 -32.35 10.98 12.79
N LYS A 191 -32.21 9.71 12.40
CA LYS A 191 -33.34 8.77 12.24
C LYS A 191 -33.81 8.14 13.55
N GLY A 192 -32.99 8.16 14.60
CA GLY A 192 -33.38 7.71 15.93
C GLY A 192 -34.30 8.74 16.57
N LYS A 193 -35.62 8.51 16.53
CA LYS A 193 -36.62 9.38 17.18
C LYS A 193 -36.22 9.68 18.63
N LEU A 194 -36.31 10.95 19.04
CA LEU A 194 -36.29 11.38 20.43
C LEU A 194 -37.37 10.58 21.18
N ARG A 195 -36.95 9.62 22.01
CA ARG A 195 -37.81 9.04 23.04
C ARG A 195 -37.87 10.06 24.17
N VAL A 196 -38.80 11.00 24.07
CA VAL A 196 -39.18 11.86 25.18
C VAL A 196 -40.08 11.00 26.07
N GLY A 197 -39.60 10.70 27.28
CA GLY A 197 -40.39 10.11 28.35
C GLY A 197 -41.05 11.19 29.17
#